data_AF-A0A128EZK2-F1
#
_entry.id   AF-A0A128EZK2-F1
#
_cell.length_a   1.000
_cell.length_b   1.000
_cell.length_c   1.000
_cell.angle_alpha   90.00
_cell.angle_beta   90.00
_cell.angle_gamma   90.00
#
_symmetry.space_group_name_H-M   'P 1'
#
loop_
_entity.id
_entity.type
_entity.pdbx_description
1 polymer ?
#
loop_
_entity_poly.entity_id
_entity_poly.type
_entity_poly.pdbx_seq_one_letter_code
_entity_poly.pdbx_strand_id
1 'polypeptide(L)'
;MFADSLQVQRDIAWIQQSSDIINQHSSSIVPSKFWTSFSFERYPAYEGGHRIGFYYQWLINQCLQQSETYHLIAEELQVERDKRTLGAVDFVVENPEGKLEHWEVAIKFYLAFEGEWRGPNAKDTLAKKYQKMTDHQLMLSDTEEYQNQYSQYPIEKRRLLVQGRLYINPFLTPETLPSPPTVQMESVSGFWCWPSQLPKDVKFFELTRAQWMEAPPLDELPSYHLPTPLTRAVHLIDESRNRWFVVPESWPSL
;
A
#
# COMPACT_ATOMS: atom_id res chain seq x y z
N MET A 1 -1.12 20.84 -1.10
CA MET A 1 -2.13 19.79 -1.31
C MET A 1 -1.44 18.55 -1.84
N PHE A 2 -1.71 17.36 -1.27
CA PHE A 2 -1.09 16.10 -1.70
C PHE A 2 -1.93 15.41 -2.77
N ALA A 3 -3.25 15.34 -2.58
CA ALA A 3 -4.21 14.81 -3.56
C ALA A 3 -5.46 15.69 -3.58
N ASP A 4 -5.93 16.08 -4.76
CA ASP A 4 -7.23 16.76 -4.92
C ASP A 4 -8.39 15.75 -4.92
N SER A 5 -9.63 16.24 -4.94
CA SER A 5 -10.84 15.41 -4.93
C SER A 5 -10.91 14.42 -6.11
N LEU A 6 -10.40 14.77 -7.29
CA LEU A 6 -10.43 13.89 -8.46
C LEU A 6 -9.40 12.77 -8.32
N GLN A 7 -8.22 13.08 -7.77
CA GLN A 7 -7.21 12.08 -7.45
C GLN A 7 -7.70 11.12 -6.37
N VAL A 8 -8.32 11.64 -5.30
CA VAL A 8 -8.94 10.82 -4.25
C VAL A 8 -10.00 9.89 -4.81
N GLN A 9 -10.87 10.38 -5.70
CA GLN A 9 -11.86 9.54 -6.38
C GLN A 9 -11.22 8.38 -7.16
N ARG A 10 -10.17 8.65 -7.94
CA ARG A 10 -9.45 7.60 -8.69
C ARG A 10 -8.82 6.58 -7.77
N ASP A 11 -8.20 7.03 -6.68
CA ASP A 11 -7.52 6.15 -5.73
C ASP A 11 -8.51 5.27 -4.95
N ILE A 12 -9.68 5.79 -4.54
CA ILE A 12 -10.73 4.97 -3.92
C ILE A 12 -11.26 3.91 -4.89
N ALA A 13 -11.52 4.29 -6.14
CA ALA A 13 -11.96 3.33 -7.15
C ALA A 13 -10.91 2.23 -7.39
N TRP A 14 -9.62 2.58 -7.35
CA TRP A 14 -8.53 1.61 -7.43
C TRP A 14 -8.49 0.69 -6.20
N ILE A 15 -8.63 1.23 -4.98
CA ILE A 15 -8.65 0.47 -3.72
C ILE A 15 -9.79 -0.57 -3.73
N GLN A 16 -10.99 -0.21 -4.19
CA GLN A 16 -12.14 -1.12 -4.22
C GLN A 16 -11.94 -2.34 -5.13
N GLN A 17 -11.10 -2.22 -6.15
CA GLN A 17 -10.88 -3.26 -7.16
C GLN A 17 -9.56 -4.02 -6.94
N SER A 18 -8.69 -3.52 -6.07
CA SER A 18 -7.37 -4.09 -5.85
C SER A 18 -7.40 -5.18 -4.80
N SER A 19 -6.77 -6.31 -5.11
CA SER A 19 -6.52 -7.37 -4.13
C SER A 19 -5.31 -7.04 -3.24
N ASP A 20 -5.17 -7.79 -2.15
CA ASP A 20 -3.91 -7.86 -1.43
C ASP A 20 -2.77 -8.31 -2.35
N ILE A 21 -1.55 -7.84 -2.10
CA ILE A 21 -0.37 -8.31 -2.86
C ILE A 21 0.17 -9.64 -2.34
N ILE A 22 -0.27 -10.08 -1.16
CA ILE A 22 0.16 -11.33 -0.50
C ILE A 22 -1.00 -12.31 -0.47
N ASN A 23 -0.70 -13.60 -0.61
CA ASN A 23 -1.65 -14.68 -0.33
C ASN A 23 -1.75 -14.88 1.18
N GLN A 24 -2.86 -14.44 1.75
CA GLN A 24 -3.11 -14.50 3.19
C GLN A 24 -4.08 -15.62 3.56
N HIS A 25 -4.11 -15.99 4.84
CA HIS A 25 -5.15 -16.88 5.36
C HIS A 25 -6.52 -16.17 5.27
N SER A 26 -7.57 -16.90 4.90
CA SER A 26 -8.89 -16.33 4.62
C SER A 26 -9.50 -15.58 5.80
N SER A 27 -9.19 -15.96 7.04
CA SER A 27 -9.66 -15.27 8.25
C SER A 27 -9.04 -13.90 8.45
N SER A 28 -7.87 -13.62 7.85
CA SER A 28 -7.17 -12.34 7.96
C SER A 28 -7.53 -11.36 6.85
N ILE A 29 -8.21 -11.81 5.80
CA ILE A 29 -8.60 -10.95 4.68
C ILE A 29 -9.77 -10.06 5.09
N VAL A 30 -9.72 -8.79 4.69
CA VAL A 30 -10.85 -7.86 4.78
C VAL A 30 -12.00 -8.38 3.88
N PRO A 31 -13.20 -8.65 4.41
CA PRO A 31 -14.27 -9.25 3.62
C PRO A 31 -14.66 -8.38 2.41
N SER A 32 -14.89 -9.00 1.26
CA SER A 32 -15.25 -8.29 0.02
C SER A 32 -16.52 -7.44 0.14
N LYS A 33 -17.43 -7.80 1.05
CA LYS A 33 -18.63 -7.02 1.37
C LYS A 33 -18.31 -5.59 1.86
N PHE A 34 -17.15 -5.37 2.49
CA PHE A 34 -16.74 -4.03 2.89
C PHE A 34 -16.60 -3.10 1.67
N TRP A 35 -15.99 -3.58 0.58
CA TRP A 35 -15.73 -2.76 -0.61
C TRP A 35 -16.99 -2.32 -1.36
N THR A 36 -18.12 -2.99 -1.11
CA THR A 36 -19.44 -2.65 -1.66
C THR A 36 -20.36 -1.95 -0.65
N SER A 37 -19.86 -1.64 0.55
CA SER A 37 -20.68 -1.12 1.66
C SER A 37 -20.69 0.39 1.80
N PHE A 38 -19.93 1.11 0.97
CA PHE A 38 -19.80 2.56 1.02
C PHE A 38 -20.00 3.17 -0.37
N SER A 39 -20.48 4.39 -0.39
CA SER A 39 -20.53 5.24 -1.58
C SER A 39 -20.23 6.68 -1.20
N PHE A 40 -19.67 7.45 -2.13
CA PHE A 40 -19.31 8.85 -1.91
C PHE A 40 -20.16 9.74 -2.78
N GLU A 41 -20.92 10.66 -2.18
CA GLU A 41 -21.57 11.75 -2.94
C GLU A 41 -20.53 12.78 -3.41
N ARG A 42 -19.51 13.04 -2.57
CA ARG A 42 -18.41 13.97 -2.84
C ARG A 42 -17.13 13.41 -2.24
N TYR A 43 -16.02 13.58 -2.96
CA TYR A 43 -14.70 13.15 -2.51
C TYR A 43 -13.95 14.31 -1.87
N PRO A 44 -13.47 14.18 -0.62
CA PRO A 44 -12.63 15.20 0.02
C PRO A 44 -11.25 15.26 -0.63
N ALA A 45 -10.59 16.42 -0.59
CA ALA A 45 -9.17 16.53 -0.92
C ALA A 45 -8.31 16.15 0.30
N TYR A 46 -7.08 15.70 0.06
CA TYR A 46 -6.13 15.37 1.12
C TYR A 46 -4.98 16.40 1.20
N GLU A 47 -4.91 17.06 2.35
CA GLU A 47 -3.90 18.08 2.66
C GLU A 47 -2.90 17.64 3.74
N GLY A 48 -2.97 16.38 4.17
CA GLY A 48 -2.10 15.83 5.21
C GLY A 48 -0.67 15.53 4.75
N GLY A 49 -0.01 14.61 5.46
CA GLY A 49 1.41 14.31 5.24
C GLY A 49 1.70 13.75 3.84
N HIS A 50 2.86 14.10 3.28
CA HIS A 50 3.27 13.68 1.93
C HIS A 50 3.73 12.22 1.80
N ARG A 51 3.53 11.40 2.84
CA ARG A 51 3.86 9.97 2.80
C ARG A 51 2.63 9.21 2.35
N ILE A 52 2.78 8.45 1.26
CA ILE A 52 1.68 7.66 0.69
C ILE A 52 1.03 6.69 1.68
N GLY A 53 1.77 6.17 2.67
CA GLY A 53 1.20 5.32 3.73
C GLY A 53 0.14 6.04 4.56
N PHE A 54 0.39 7.30 4.92
CA PHE A 54 -0.59 8.12 5.66
C PHE A 54 -1.80 8.47 4.81
N TYR A 55 -1.57 8.78 3.54
CA TYR A 55 -2.65 9.01 2.59
C TYR A 55 -3.52 7.76 2.42
N TYR A 56 -2.91 6.58 2.29
CA TYR A 56 -3.64 5.32 2.15
C TYR A 56 -4.47 4.98 3.40
N GLN A 57 -3.89 5.11 4.60
CA GLN A 57 -4.63 4.93 5.85
C GLN A 57 -5.81 5.93 5.93
N TRP A 58 -5.58 7.19 5.56
CA TRP A 58 -6.65 8.18 5.48
C TRP A 58 -7.74 7.77 4.48
N LEU A 59 -7.41 7.26 3.29
CA LEU A 59 -8.39 6.76 2.32
C LEU A 59 -9.23 5.61 2.92
N ILE A 60 -8.61 4.65 3.61
CA ILE A 60 -9.34 3.57 4.29
C ILE A 60 -10.26 4.11 5.38
N ASN A 61 -9.80 5.09 6.17
CA ASN A 61 -10.67 5.80 7.11
C ASN A 61 -11.87 6.43 6.40
N GLN A 62 -11.66 7.15 5.29
CA GLN A 62 -12.77 7.75 4.54
C GLN A 62 -13.77 6.68 4.07
N CYS A 63 -13.30 5.53 3.58
CA CYS A 63 -14.16 4.41 3.20
C CYS A 63 -14.96 3.85 4.38
N LEU A 64 -14.33 3.68 5.55
CA LEU A 64 -15.00 3.23 6.78
C LEU A 64 -16.05 4.23 7.26
N GLN A 65 -15.76 5.54 7.20
CA GLN A 65 -16.70 6.61 7.58
C GLN A 65 -17.94 6.66 6.68
N GLN A 66 -17.83 6.21 5.43
CA GLN A 66 -18.94 6.14 4.47
C GLN A 66 -19.62 4.76 4.42
N SER A 67 -19.15 3.78 5.19
CA SER A 67 -19.71 2.43 5.17
C SER A 67 -21.02 2.37 5.94
N GLU A 68 -22.03 1.73 5.34
CA GLU A 68 -23.33 1.47 5.96
C GLU A 68 -23.33 0.25 6.88
N THR A 69 -22.25 -0.57 6.87
CA THR A 69 -22.24 -1.88 7.54
C THR A 69 -20.98 -2.16 8.35
N TYR A 70 -19.90 -1.39 8.16
CA TYR A 70 -18.68 -1.44 8.97
C TYR A 70 -18.47 -0.08 9.62
N HIS A 71 -18.41 -0.03 10.94
CA HIS A 71 -18.29 1.24 11.66
C HIS A 71 -16.89 1.43 12.23
N LEU A 72 -16.26 2.57 11.96
CA LEU A 72 -15.01 2.93 12.61
C LEU A 72 -15.27 3.25 14.09
N ILE A 73 -14.65 2.50 14.99
CA ILE A 73 -14.78 2.68 16.44
C ILE A 73 -13.60 3.50 17.00
N ALA A 74 -12.40 3.20 16.53
CA ALA A 74 -11.19 3.94 16.88
C ALA A 74 -10.12 3.78 15.79
N GLU A 75 -9.18 4.72 15.74
CA GLU A 75 -8.00 4.65 14.88
C GLU A 75 -6.74 5.07 15.64
N GLU A 76 -5.58 4.60 15.17
CA GLU A 76 -4.26 4.94 15.72
C GLU A 76 -4.11 4.74 17.24
N LEU A 77 -4.70 3.66 17.78
CA LEU A 77 -4.62 3.37 19.22
C LEU A 77 -3.20 2.97 19.61
N GLN A 78 -2.48 3.86 20.28
CA GLN A 78 -1.12 3.61 20.73
C GLN A 78 -1.10 2.60 21.89
N VAL A 79 -0.35 1.52 21.73
CA VAL A 79 -0.16 0.52 22.78
C VAL A 79 1.18 0.79 23.46
N GLU A 80 1.18 0.96 24.78
CA GLU A 80 2.37 1.34 25.54
C GLU A 80 2.67 0.39 26.70
N ARG A 81 3.96 0.17 26.95
CA ARG A 81 4.50 -0.52 28.13
C ARG A 81 5.52 0.38 28.80
N ASP A 82 5.36 0.68 30.09
CA ASP A 82 6.34 1.45 30.87
C ASP A 82 6.77 2.77 30.19
N LYS A 83 5.81 3.53 29.63
CA LYS A 83 6.04 4.79 28.87
C LYS A 83 6.81 4.62 27.55
N ARG A 84 6.92 3.39 27.04
CA ARG A 84 7.44 3.09 25.71
C ARG A 84 6.31 2.59 24.81
N THR A 85 6.16 3.21 23.65
CA THR A 85 5.23 2.74 22.61
C THR A 85 5.71 1.40 22.03
N LEU A 86 4.87 0.37 22.15
CA LEU A 86 5.07 -0.94 21.52
C LEU A 86 4.65 -0.93 20.04
N GLY A 87 3.64 -0.12 19.72
CA GLY A 87 3.10 0.06 18.39
C GLY A 87 1.79 0.84 18.44
N ALA A 88 1.07 0.85 17.34
CA ALA A 88 -0.30 1.35 17.27
C ALA A 88 -1.15 0.34 16.50
N VAL A 89 -2.39 0.20 16.91
CA VAL A 89 -3.44 -0.49 16.15
C VAL A 89 -4.00 0.52 15.15
N ASP A 90 -3.91 0.22 13.85
CA ASP A 90 -4.33 1.18 12.81
C ASP A 90 -5.83 1.50 12.93
N PHE A 91 -6.70 0.47 12.96
CA PHE A 91 -8.15 0.63 13.14
C PHE A 91 -8.78 -0.43 14.04
N VAL A 92 -9.77 0.00 14.82
CA VAL A 92 -10.78 -0.84 15.44
C VAL A 92 -12.10 -0.61 14.69
N VAL A 93 -12.63 -1.68 14.10
CA VAL A 93 -13.80 -1.64 13.22
C VAL A 93 -14.87 -2.58 13.77
N GLU A 94 -16.09 -2.09 13.97
CA GLU A 94 -17.25 -2.95 14.21
C GLU A 94 -17.77 -3.48 12.88
N ASN A 95 -17.88 -4.80 12.77
CA ASN A 95 -18.37 -5.47 11.57
C ASN A 95 -19.91 -5.57 11.55
N PRO A 96 -20.53 -6.05 10.45
CA PRO A 96 -21.99 -6.14 10.32
C PRO A 96 -22.68 -7.04 11.35
N GLU A 97 -21.93 -7.90 12.04
CA GLU A 97 -22.42 -8.76 13.12
C GLU A 97 -22.27 -8.13 14.52
N GLY A 98 -21.83 -6.87 14.61
CA GLY A 98 -21.59 -6.16 15.87
C GLY A 98 -20.31 -6.57 16.59
N LYS A 99 -19.36 -7.20 15.89
CA LYS A 99 -18.11 -7.69 16.45
C LYS A 99 -16.96 -6.76 16.11
N LEU A 100 -16.05 -6.53 17.06
CA LEU A 100 -14.89 -5.68 16.84
C LEU A 100 -13.75 -6.45 16.18
N GLU A 101 -13.20 -5.84 15.13
CA GLU A 101 -12.07 -6.31 14.37
C GLU A 101 -10.93 -5.29 14.46
N HIS A 102 -9.70 -5.78 14.61
CA HIS A 102 -8.47 -4.99 14.48
C HIS A 102 -8.01 -5.07 13.03
N TRP A 103 -7.92 -3.95 12.33
CA TRP A 103 -7.38 -3.92 10.98
C TRP A 103 -6.02 -3.26 10.96
N GLU A 104 -5.04 -3.91 10.34
CA GLU A 104 -3.73 -3.34 9.97
C GLU A 104 -3.69 -3.13 8.46
N VAL A 105 -3.28 -1.93 8.03
CA VAL A 105 -3.33 -1.55 6.62
C VAL A 105 -1.97 -1.11 6.09
N ALA A 106 -1.67 -1.44 4.85
CA ALA A 106 -0.47 -0.94 4.18
C ALA A 106 -0.66 -0.87 2.67
N ILE A 107 -0.07 0.16 2.07
CA ILE A 107 0.20 0.18 0.64
C ILE A 107 1.68 -0.02 0.36
N LYS A 108 2.01 -0.91 -0.58
CA LYS A 108 3.40 -1.25 -0.90
C LYS A 108 3.70 -1.45 -2.38
N PHE A 109 4.92 -1.14 -2.76
CA PHE A 109 5.44 -1.27 -4.12
C PHE A 109 6.79 -1.96 -4.04
N TYR A 110 6.92 -3.11 -4.69
CA TYR A 110 8.15 -3.92 -4.62
C TYR A 110 8.60 -4.37 -6.00
N LEU A 111 9.91 -4.43 -6.17
CA LEU A 111 10.64 -4.79 -7.38
C LEU A 111 11.23 -6.19 -7.18
N ALA A 112 10.94 -7.13 -8.09
CA ALA A 112 11.57 -8.45 -8.08
C ALA A 112 13.05 -8.33 -8.49
N PHE A 113 13.96 -8.68 -7.60
CA PHE A 113 15.39 -8.73 -7.89
C PHE A 113 16.13 -9.70 -6.96
N GLU A 114 16.96 -10.57 -7.54
CA GLU A 114 17.74 -11.60 -6.86
C GLU A 114 16.88 -12.47 -5.91
N GLY A 115 15.68 -12.85 -6.37
CA GLY A 115 14.77 -13.68 -5.58
C GLY A 115 14.15 -12.99 -4.35
N GLU A 116 14.23 -11.66 -4.25
CA GLU A 116 13.54 -10.85 -3.23
C GLU A 116 12.62 -9.80 -3.84
N TRP A 117 11.51 -9.51 -3.16
CA TRP A 117 10.66 -8.35 -3.44
C TRP A 117 11.20 -7.13 -2.67
N ARG A 118 11.99 -6.28 -3.33
CA ARG A 118 12.70 -5.14 -2.72
C ARG A 118 11.99 -3.82 -2.99
N GLY A 119 11.95 -2.93 -2.00
CA GLY A 119 11.37 -1.61 -2.19
C GLY A 119 12.23 -0.76 -3.16
N PRO A 120 11.69 0.29 -3.78
CA PRO A 120 12.46 1.18 -4.66
C PRO A 120 13.67 1.85 -3.99
N ASN A 121 13.70 1.91 -2.65
CA ASN A 121 14.83 2.39 -1.86
C ASN A 121 15.73 1.26 -1.30
N ALA A 122 15.55 0.01 -1.75
CA ALA A 122 16.28 -1.23 -1.41
C ALA A 122 16.24 -1.72 0.06
N LYS A 123 16.02 -0.82 1.03
CA LYS A 123 16.13 -1.12 2.48
C LYS A 123 15.00 -2.01 3.02
N ASP A 124 13.80 -1.90 2.45
CA ASP A 124 12.60 -2.65 2.86
C ASP A 124 12.37 -3.81 1.89
N THR A 125 11.96 -4.98 2.40
CA THR A 125 11.55 -6.12 1.57
C THR A 125 10.15 -6.56 1.95
N LEU A 126 9.40 -7.13 0.99
CA LEU A 126 8.05 -7.65 1.25
C LEU A 126 8.06 -8.66 2.39
N ALA A 127 9.07 -9.54 2.44
CA ALA A 127 9.22 -10.53 3.50
C ALA A 127 9.36 -9.89 4.89
N LYS A 128 10.27 -8.94 5.05
CA LYS A 128 10.45 -8.22 6.33
C LYS A 128 9.19 -7.47 6.73
N LYS A 129 8.53 -6.81 5.78
CA LYS A 129 7.29 -6.06 6.06
C LYS A 129 6.15 -6.99 6.44
N TYR A 130 5.97 -8.09 5.72
CA TYR A 130 4.93 -9.08 6.01
C TYR A 130 5.13 -9.66 7.41
N GLN A 131 6.34 -10.16 7.71
CA GLN A 131 6.68 -10.70 9.02
C GLN A 131 6.41 -9.69 10.15
N LYS A 132 6.81 -8.43 9.96
CA LYS A 132 6.55 -7.38 10.96
C LYS A 132 5.03 -7.18 11.17
N MET A 133 4.24 -7.19 10.10
CA MET A 133 2.79 -7.01 10.22
C MET A 133 2.13 -8.20 10.91
N THR A 134 2.51 -9.43 10.57
CA THR A 134 1.89 -10.64 11.11
C THR A 134 2.34 -10.96 12.53
N ASP A 135 3.63 -10.88 12.80
CA ASP A 135 4.21 -11.40 14.04
C ASP A 135 4.21 -10.33 15.15
N HIS A 136 4.09 -9.05 14.79
CA HIS A 136 4.11 -7.93 15.74
C HIS A 136 2.85 -7.09 15.67
N GLN A 137 2.55 -6.45 14.54
CA GLN A 137 1.50 -5.43 14.49
C GLN A 137 0.10 -6.02 14.73
N LEU A 138 -0.32 -7.05 13.98
CA LEU A 138 -1.61 -7.71 14.20
C LEU A 138 -1.75 -8.32 15.60
N MET A 139 -0.62 -8.73 16.20
CA MET A 139 -0.59 -9.32 17.55
C MET A 139 -0.71 -8.26 18.65
N LEU A 140 -0.62 -6.95 18.35
CA LEU A 140 -0.73 -5.90 19.36
C LEU A 140 -2.04 -6.00 20.14
N SER A 141 -3.16 -6.31 19.49
CA SER A 141 -4.46 -6.44 20.14
C SER A 141 -4.61 -7.68 21.04
N ASP A 142 -3.64 -8.61 21.01
CA ASP A 142 -3.56 -9.75 21.94
C ASP A 142 -2.69 -9.48 23.17
N THR A 143 -1.95 -8.37 23.18
CA THR A 143 -1.06 -8.06 24.30
C THR A 143 -1.83 -7.69 25.56
N GLU A 144 -1.27 -8.01 26.73
CA GLU A 144 -1.82 -7.57 28.02
C GLU A 144 -1.91 -6.04 28.10
N GLU A 145 -0.96 -5.33 27.50
CA GLU A 145 -0.98 -3.85 27.45
C GLU A 145 -2.21 -3.33 26.73
N TYR A 146 -2.51 -3.86 25.54
CA TYR A 146 -3.70 -3.47 24.80
C TYR A 146 -4.96 -3.80 25.59
N GLN A 147 -5.06 -5.01 26.14
CA GLN A 147 -6.22 -5.44 26.91
C GLN A 147 -6.44 -4.57 28.16
N ASN A 148 -5.37 -4.09 28.80
CA ASN A 148 -5.45 -3.19 29.95
C ASN A 148 -5.82 -1.75 29.54
N GLN A 149 -5.21 -1.22 28.48
CA GLN A 149 -5.43 0.16 28.02
C GLN A 149 -6.77 0.36 27.30
N TYR A 150 -7.24 -0.68 26.61
CA TYR A 150 -8.37 -0.63 25.70
C TYR A 150 -9.37 -1.77 25.97
N SER A 151 -9.60 -2.10 27.24
CA SER A 151 -10.54 -3.18 27.64
C SER A 151 -11.97 -2.99 27.11
N GLN A 152 -12.36 -1.76 26.79
CA GLN A 152 -13.62 -1.43 26.13
C GLN A 152 -13.71 -1.87 24.65
N TYR A 153 -12.60 -2.27 24.03
CA TYR A 153 -12.52 -2.72 22.64
C TYR A 153 -12.07 -4.19 22.52
N PRO A 154 -12.93 -5.16 22.91
CA PRO A 154 -12.60 -6.59 22.82
C PRO A 154 -12.52 -7.06 21.36
N ILE A 155 -11.29 -7.21 20.85
CA ILE A 155 -11.05 -7.62 19.46
C ILE A 155 -11.29 -9.12 19.26
N GLU A 156 -12.23 -9.47 18.37
CA GLU A 156 -12.51 -10.86 18.00
C GLU A 156 -11.70 -11.34 16.79
N LYS A 157 -11.46 -10.47 15.81
CA LYS A 157 -10.74 -10.81 14.57
C LYS A 157 -9.68 -9.78 14.23
N ARG A 158 -8.65 -10.23 13.53
CA ARG A 158 -7.54 -9.42 13.04
C ARG A 158 -7.53 -9.48 11.53
N ARG A 159 -7.58 -8.33 10.87
CA ARG A 159 -7.58 -8.18 9.42
C ARG A 159 -6.30 -7.51 8.98
N LEU A 160 -5.74 -8.01 7.88
CA LEU A 160 -4.55 -7.48 7.28
C LEU A 160 -4.89 -7.11 5.84
N LEU A 161 -4.72 -5.82 5.51
CA LEU A 161 -4.94 -5.27 4.18
C LEU A 161 -3.62 -4.72 3.65
N VAL A 162 -2.99 -5.42 2.72
CA VAL A 162 -1.74 -5.02 2.08
C VAL A 162 -1.94 -4.91 0.58
N GLN A 163 -2.40 -3.76 0.12
CA GLN A 163 -2.58 -3.48 -1.30
C GLN A 163 -1.32 -2.87 -1.92
N GLY A 164 -1.24 -2.84 -3.25
CA GLY A 164 -0.06 -2.32 -3.92
C GLY A 164 0.13 -2.82 -5.33
N ARG A 165 1.39 -2.75 -5.79
CA ARG A 165 1.82 -3.33 -7.06
C ARG A 165 3.21 -3.95 -6.96
N LEU A 166 3.41 -5.01 -7.73
CA LEU A 166 4.67 -5.71 -7.88
C LEU A 166 5.22 -5.48 -9.28
N TYR A 167 6.53 -5.32 -9.38
CA TYR A 167 7.21 -4.93 -10.60
C TYR A 167 8.28 -5.95 -10.95
N ILE A 168 8.40 -6.30 -12.24
CA ILE A 168 9.45 -7.20 -12.76
C ILE A 168 10.37 -6.45 -13.72
N ASN A 169 11.60 -6.89 -13.88
CA ASN A 169 12.49 -6.32 -14.90
C ASN A 169 12.33 -7.08 -16.22
N PRO A 170 11.80 -6.46 -17.29
CA PRO A 170 11.57 -7.15 -18.56
C PRO A 170 12.86 -7.43 -19.35
N PHE A 171 14.01 -6.89 -18.91
CA PHE A 171 15.30 -7.03 -19.57
C PHE A 171 16.23 -8.04 -18.88
N LEU A 172 15.84 -8.50 -17.70
CA LEU A 172 16.55 -9.59 -17.03
C LEU A 172 15.96 -10.93 -17.48
N THR A 173 16.78 -11.96 -17.48
CA THR A 173 16.29 -13.34 -17.60
C THR A 173 15.22 -13.55 -16.54
N PRO A 174 14.08 -14.20 -16.86
CA PRO A 174 13.02 -14.42 -15.89
C PRO A 174 13.60 -15.06 -14.64
N GLU A 175 13.71 -14.28 -13.56
CA GLU A 175 13.96 -14.85 -12.25
C GLU A 175 12.74 -15.69 -11.88
N THR A 176 12.96 -16.82 -11.22
CA THR A 176 11.87 -17.42 -10.44
C THR A 176 11.37 -16.34 -9.49
N LEU A 177 10.07 -16.03 -9.54
CA LEU A 177 9.52 -14.96 -8.72
C LEU A 177 9.89 -15.16 -7.25
N PRO A 178 10.23 -14.09 -6.53
CA PRO A 178 10.62 -14.18 -5.13
C PRO A 178 9.60 -14.96 -4.29
N SER A 179 10.10 -15.80 -3.40
CA SER A 179 9.34 -16.55 -2.40
C SER A 179 10.22 -16.81 -1.18
N PRO A 180 9.75 -16.66 0.07
CA PRO A 180 8.45 -16.15 0.57
C PRO A 180 8.41 -14.63 0.86
N PRO A 181 7.22 -14.02 1.08
CA PRO A 181 5.88 -14.62 1.10
C PRO A 181 5.31 -14.86 -0.31
N THR A 182 4.38 -15.80 -0.43
CA THR A 182 3.66 -16.04 -1.68
C THR A 182 2.80 -14.82 -2.01
N VAL A 183 2.89 -14.34 -3.25
CA VAL A 183 2.18 -13.15 -3.74
C VAL A 183 0.99 -13.52 -4.61
N GLN A 184 0.04 -12.59 -4.73
CA GLN A 184 -1.02 -12.64 -5.74
C GLN A 184 -0.43 -12.26 -7.10
N MET A 185 -0.54 -13.13 -8.08
CA MET A 185 0.11 -12.95 -9.39
C MET A 185 -0.46 -11.75 -10.17
N GLU A 186 -1.73 -11.45 -9.93
CA GLU A 186 -2.46 -10.31 -10.50
C GLU A 186 -1.89 -8.97 -10.01
N SER A 187 -1.17 -8.97 -8.88
CA SER A 187 -0.48 -7.79 -8.37
C SER A 187 0.81 -7.48 -9.14
N VAL A 188 1.35 -8.44 -9.90
CA VAL A 188 2.50 -8.25 -10.80
C VAL A 188 2.01 -7.54 -12.06
N SER A 189 2.10 -6.20 -12.05
CA SER A 189 1.40 -5.33 -13.01
C SER A 189 2.24 -4.14 -13.46
N GLY A 190 3.55 -4.17 -13.25
CA GLY A 190 4.46 -3.13 -13.69
C GLY A 190 5.86 -3.63 -13.98
N PHE A 191 6.66 -2.72 -14.53
CA PHE A 191 8.05 -2.97 -14.89
C PHE A 191 9.00 -2.17 -14.01
N TRP A 192 10.23 -2.66 -13.84
CA TRP A 192 11.31 -1.82 -13.32
C TRP A 192 12.57 -2.01 -14.14
N CYS A 193 13.43 -1.00 -14.17
CA CYS A 193 14.69 -1.06 -14.89
C CYS A 193 15.72 -0.07 -14.34
N TRP A 194 16.97 -0.25 -14.74
CA TRP A 194 18.01 0.78 -14.58
C TRP A 194 17.94 1.82 -15.69
N PRO A 195 18.49 3.04 -15.50
CA PRO A 195 18.58 4.10 -16.48
C PRO A 195 19.07 3.63 -17.86
N SER A 196 20.10 2.79 -17.89
CA SER A 196 20.67 2.21 -19.11
C SER A 196 19.71 1.31 -19.92
N GLN A 197 18.68 0.79 -19.28
CA GLN A 197 17.67 -0.10 -19.87
C GLN A 197 16.38 0.61 -20.28
N LEU A 198 16.18 1.86 -19.85
CA LEU A 198 14.94 2.59 -20.14
C LEU A 198 14.76 2.76 -21.66
N PRO A 199 13.63 2.31 -22.25
CA PRO A 199 13.38 2.44 -23.68
C PRO A 199 13.46 3.89 -24.16
N LYS A 200 14.17 4.14 -25.27
CA LYS A 200 14.38 5.49 -25.81
C LYS A 200 13.26 5.96 -26.74
N ASP A 201 12.58 5.03 -27.38
CA ASP A 201 11.53 5.29 -28.37
C ASP A 201 10.11 5.30 -27.76
N VAL A 202 10.02 5.32 -26.43
CA VAL A 202 8.76 5.33 -25.66
C VAL A 202 8.65 6.64 -24.90
N LYS A 203 7.45 7.25 -24.91
CA LYS A 203 7.17 8.42 -24.08
C LYS A 203 6.82 7.98 -22.65
N PHE A 204 7.48 8.62 -21.70
CA PHE A 204 7.23 8.43 -20.28
C PHE A 204 6.72 9.70 -19.63
N PHE A 205 5.94 9.53 -18.58
CA PHE A 205 5.40 10.60 -17.75
C PHE A 205 5.70 10.31 -16.28
N GLU A 206 6.09 11.33 -15.53
CA GLU A 206 6.46 11.16 -14.11
C GLU A 206 5.21 11.15 -13.22
N LEU A 207 5.14 10.17 -12.30
CA LEU A 207 4.10 10.07 -11.30
C LEU A 207 4.58 10.60 -9.96
N THR A 208 3.91 11.63 -9.45
CA THR A 208 4.07 12.09 -8.08
C THR A 208 3.56 11.03 -7.09
N ARG A 209 3.94 11.14 -5.81
CA ARG A 209 3.59 10.14 -4.78
C ARG A 209 2.08 9.92 -4.61
N ALA A 210 1.25 10.92 -4.89
CA ALA A 210 -0.21 10.79 -4.83
C ALA A 210 -0.77 9.94 -5.98
N GLN A 211 -0.06 9.84 -7.10
CA GLN A 211 -0.52 9.17 -8.33
C GLN A 211 0.00 7.72 -8.45
N TRP A 212 0.61 7.20 -7.37
CA TRP A 212 1.18 5.84 -7.34
C TRP A 212 0.09 4.76 -7.26
N MET A 213 -1.06 5.07 -6.67
CA MET A 213 -2.25 4.19 -6.67
C MET A 213 -2.92 4.24 -8.03
N GLU A 214 -3.50 5.37 -8.43
CA GLU A 214 -4.02 5.53 -9.78
C GLU A 214 -3.53 6.81 -10.45
N ALA A 215 -3.27 6.75 -11.76
CA ALA A 215 -2.74 7.88 -12.51
C ALA A 215 -3.90 8.69 -13.12
N PRO A 216 -3.78 10.03 -13.19
CA PRO A 216 -4.69 10.83 -14.01
C PRO A 216 -4.51 10.49 -15.51
N PRO A 217 -5.35 11.06 -16.38
CA PRO A 217 -5.11 11.09 -17.82
C PRO A 217 -3.68 11.53 -18.18
N LEU A 218 -3.11 10.95 -19.23
CA LEU A 218 -1.70 11.16 -19.59
C LEU A 218 -1.39 12.61 -20.01
N ASP A 219 -2.37 13.34 -20.53
CA ASP A 219 -2.26 14.75 -20.93
C ASP A 219 -2.17 15.72 -19.73
N GLU A 220 -2.53 15.26 -18.53
CA GLU A 220 -2.33 16.01 -17.28
C GLU A 220 -0.94 15.77 -16.66
N LEU A 221 -0.20 14.76 -17.13
CA LEU A 221 1.08 14.38 -16.54
C LEU A 221 2.27 15.08 -17.21
N PRO A 222 3.30 15.45 -16.44
CA PRO A 222 4.52 16.00 -17.01
C PRO A 222 5.28 14.91 -17.76
N SER A 223 5.69 15.21 -19.00
CA SER A 223 6.62 14.36 -19.73
C SER A 223 7.93 14.21 -18.94
N TYR A 224 8.45 13.00 -18.90
CA TYR A 224 9.66 12.67 -18.18
C TYR A 224 10.87 12.61 -19.10
N HIS A 225 11.98 13.19 -18.63
CA HIS A 225 13.29 13.04 -19.23
C HIS A 225 14.26 12.51 -18.18
N LEU A 226 14.98 11.44 -18.52
CA LEU A 226 15.91 10.77 -17.62
C LEU A 226 17.08 11.70 -17.24
N PRO A 227 17.22 12.10 -15.96
CA PRO A 227 18.36 12.88 -15.51
C PRO A 227 19.62 12.00 -15.46
N THR A 228 20.78 12.63 -15.65
CA THR A 228 22.09 11.96 -15.53
C THR A 228 22.96 12.73 -14.53
N PRO A 229 23.32 12.15 -13.35
CA PRO A 229 22.91 10.84 -12.86
C PRO A 229 21.51 10.83 -12.25
N LEU A 230 20.81 9.68 -12.34
CA LEU A 230 19.62 9.41 -11.54
C LEU A 230 20.04 9.01 -10.11
N THR A 231 19.63 9.80 -9.12
CA THR A 231 20.08 9.62 -7.71
C THR A 231 19.02 8.96 -6.82
N ARG A 232 17.78 8.88 -7.27
CA ARG A 232 16.66 8.27 -6.55
C ARG A 232 15.73 7.54 -7.50
N ALA A 233 14.98 6.58 -6.97
CA ALA A 233 13.96 5.90 -7.75
C ALA A 233 12.85 6.88 -8.17
N VAL A 234 12.40 6.77 -9.42
CA VAL A 234 11.25 7.49 -9.97
C VAL A 234 10.18 6.49 -10.40
N HIS A 235 8.91 6.88 -10.25
CA HIS A 235 7.78 6.09 -10.72
C HIS A 235 7.22 6.78 -11.95
N LEU A 236 7.13 6.06 -13.05
CA LEU A 236 6.71 6.56 -14.34
C LEU A 236 5.49 5.76 -14.82
N ILE A 237 4.81 6.33 -15.80
CA ILE A 237 3.85 5.64 -16.65
C ILE A 237 4.22 5.90 -18.11
N ASP A 238 4.13 4.89 -18.96
CA ASP A 238 4.37 5.06 -20.40
C ASP A 238 3.09 5.41 -21.17
N GLU A 239 3.23 5.77 -22.44
CA GLU A 239 2.10 6.10 -23.33
C GLU A 239 1.12 4.93 -23.56
N SER A 240 1.52 3.69 -23.23
CA SER A 240 0.65 2.50 -23.22
C SER A 240 0.04 2.21 -21.85
N ARG A 241 0.22 3.13 -20.88
CA ARG A 241 -0.22 3.02 -19.48
C ARG A 241 0.47 1.91 -18.65
N ASN A 242 1.59 1.36 -19.10
CA ASN A 242 2.37 0.49 -18.22
C ASN A 242 3.08 1.33 -17.17
N ARG A 243 3.14 0.83 -15.93
CA ARG A 243 3.81 1.50 -14.81
C ARG A 243 5.23 1.03 -14.69
N TRP A 244 6.15 1.98 -14.46
CA TRP A 244 7.58 1.73 -14.44
C TRP A 244 8.24 2.30 -13.18
N PHE A 245 9.11 1.54 -12.54
CA PHE A 245 10.13 2.10 -11.65
C PHE A 245 11.47 2.20 -12.38
N VAL A 246 12.07 3.39 -12.40
CA VAL A 246 13.47 3.54 -12.79
C VAL A 246 14.28 3.80 -11.53
N VAL A 247 15.20 2.89 -11.21
CA VAL A 247 16.02 2.94 -9.99
C VAL A 247 17.46 3.32 -10.33
N PRO A 248 18.22 4.03 -9.46
CA PRO A 248 19.61 4.38 -9.74
C PRO A 248 20.46 3.16 -10.13
N GLU A 249 21.49 3.36 -10.95
CA GLU A 249 22.44 2.29 -11.34
C GLU A 249 23.09 1.59 -10.12
N SER A 250 23.17 2.28 -8.98
CA SER A 250 23.68 1.70 -7.72
C SER A 250 22.67 0.85 -6.96
N TRP A 251 21.39 0.83 -7.35
CA TRP A 251 20.37 0.00 -6.71
C TRP A 251 20.63 -1.49 -7.05
N PRO A 252 20.57 -2.41 -6.06
CA PRO A 252 20.03 -2.24 -4.70
C PRO A 252 21.06 -1.90 -3.61
N SER A 253 22.32 -1.61 -3.94
CA SER A 253 23.44 -1.53 -2.98
C SER A 253 23.51 -0.22 -2.14
N LEU A 254 22.42 0.55 -2.06
CA LEU A 254 22.36 1.89 -1.43
C LEU A 254 22.00 1.89 0.07
#